data_AF-A0A451ARR5-F1
#
_entry.id   AF-A0A451ARR5-F1
#
_cell.length_a   1.000
_cell.length_b   1.000
_cell.length_c   1.000
_cell.angle_alpha   90.00
_cell.angle_beta   90.00
_cell.angle_gamma   90.00
#
_symmetry.space_group_name_H-M   'P 1'
#
loop_
_entity.id
_entity.type
_entity.pdbx_description
1 polymer ?
#
loop_
_entity_poly.entity_id
_entity_poly.type
_entity_poly.pdbx_seq_one_letter_code
_entity_poly.pdbx_strand_id
1 'polypeptide(L)'
;MQERARDFQNKSGWRARWRALLSPWEQARLIWHGLRGRVRWGGFLSFGFLSGLRLLPFVAILIIGVVGVEAYRDQMALQDADTILSGIRGNTYGTLTGEGYRQAWALASATPRGKRAFARRAMVDTAPHRALAEHAGPVFRALFGLDAEGTLRTEILERLWAMEIDSPARIRFFAEFAAWIVRSAPARFPDEIPRLALRLVAAMEKTTDSSQLSWLGRALGGLGANLPPDAARAGALRLTAAMIKTKDARAFTAFAEALGMIRVAKDPSAMDSALDLLQAPMAFDEGNDKTLARLLRYYSRLAGTYRDGEAPGFTDTDAFVAWAREHRPDLDLGRQPRNPFRMGRD
;
A
#
# COMPACT_ATOMS: atom_id res chain seq x y z
N MET A 1 -29.73 -55.63 -2.34
CA MET A 1 -29.85 -54.91 -3.63
C MET A 1 -30.96 -55.50 -4.50
N GLN A 2 -30.88 -56.79 -4.88
CA GLN A 2 -31.87 -57.42 -5.77
C GLN A 2 -33.31 -57.43 -5.23
N GLU A 3 -33.52 -57.68 -3.93
CA GLU A 3 -34.88 -57.64 -3.34
C GLU A 3 -35.50 -56.24 -3.37
N ARG A 4 -34.75 -55.20 -3.02
CA ARG A 4 -35.28 -53.81 -3.06
C ARG A 4 -35.50 -53.27 -4.47
N ALA A 5 -34.70 -53.72 -5.44
CA ALA A 5 -34.93 -53.39 -6.84
C ALA A 5 -36.22 -54.03 -7.37
N ARG A 6 -36.55 -55.26 -6.95
CA ARG A 6 -37.85 -55.90 -7.24
C ARG A 6 -39.01 -55.20 -6.52
N ASP A 7 -38.82 -54.81 -5.27
CA ASP A 7 -39.84 -54.09 -4.48
C ASP A 7 -40.15 -52.69 -5.05
N PHE A 8 -39.18 -52.06 -5.73
CA PHE A 8 -39.38 -50.80 -6.49
C PHE A 8 -40.17 -51.00 -7.80
N GLN A 9 -40.01 -52.15 -8.46
CA GLN A 9 -40.75 -52.47 -9.69
C GLN A 9 -42.22 -52.83 -9.40
N ASN A 10 -42.50 -53.49 -8.27
CA ASN A 10 -43.84 -53.96 -7.90
C ASN A 10 -44.78 -52.90 -7.28
N LYS A 11 -44.28 -51.72 -6.88
CA LYS A 11 -45.12 -50.67 -6.27
C LYS A 11 -45.71 -49.72 -7.31
N SER A 12 -47.04 -49.65 -7.37
CA SER A 12 -47.78 -48.64 -8.13
C SER A 12 -47.87 -47.34 -7.32
N GLY A 13 -47.36 -46.25 -7.91
CA GLY A 13 -47.40 -44.91 -7.30
C GLY A 13 -46.02 -44.31 -7.01
N TRP A 14 -45.83 -43.08 -7.48
CA TRP A 14 -44.57 -42.32 -7.36
C TRP A 14 -44.05 -42.21 -5.92
N ARG A 15 -44.91 -41.90 -4.95
CA ARG A 15 -44.53 -41.78 -3.53
C ARG A 15 -44.06 -43.10 -2.90
N ALA A 16 -44.69 -44.21 -3.28
CA ALA A 16 -44.33 -45.54 -2.78
C ALA A 16 -42.99 -46.01 -3.38
N ARG A 17 -42.79 -45.75 -4.67
CA ARG A 17 -41.50 -45.97 -5.37
C ARG A 17 -40.39 -45.11 -4.77
N TRP A 18 -40.65 -43.84 -4.47
CA TRP A 18 -39.67 -42.95 -3.84
C TRP A 18 -39.24 -43.43 -2.45
N ARG A 19 -40.15 -43.97 -1.63
CA ARG A 19 -39.79 -44.55 -0.31
C ARG A 19 -38.98 -45.84 -0.42
N ALA A 20 -39.20 -46.65 -1.45
CA ALA A 20 -38.50 -47.92 -1.68
C ALA A 20 -37.04 -47.77 -2.14
N LEU A 21 -36.66 -46.58 -2.63
CA LEU A 21 -35.27 -46.24 -2.96
C LEU A 21 -34.37 -46.34 -1.72
N LEU A 22 -33.08 -46.67 -1.93
CA LEU A 22 -32.10 -46.84 -0.86
C LEU A 22 -32.02 -45.60 0.05
N SER A 23 -31.95 -45.80 1.36
CA SER A 23 -31.75 -44.70 2.31
C SER A 23 -30.34 -44.11 2.15
N PRO A 24 -30.12 -42.84 2.54
CA PRO A 24 -28.81 -42.19 2.48
C PRO A 24 -27.69 -43.02 3.13
N TRP A 25 -27.99 -43.69 4.24
CA TRP A 25 -27.02 -44.48 4.99
C TRP A 25 -26.63 -45.80 4.29
N GLU A 26 -27.57 -46.43 3.61
CA GLU A 26 -27.30 -47.63 2.81
C GLU A 26 -26.50 -47.30 1.55
N GLN A 27 -26.75 -46.14 0.94
CA GLN A 27 -25.95 -45.64 -0.19
C GLN A 27 -24.51 -45.33 0.24
N ALA A 28 -24.31 -44.67 1.39
CA ALA A 28 -22.98 -44.41 1.95
C ALA A 28 -22.20 -45.70 2.24
N ARG A 29 -22.87 -46.71 2.83
CA ARG A 29 -22.28 -48.02 3.09
C ARG A 29 -21.92 -48.76 1.80
N LEU A 30 -22.73 -48.63 0.74
CA LEU A 30 -22.45 -49.20 -0.57
C LEU A 30 -21.27 -48.54 -1.27
N ILE A 31 -21.14 -47.21 -1.17
CA ILE A 31 -19.97 -46.46 -1.67
C ILE A 31 -18.70 -46.91 -0.94
N TRP A 32 -18.75 -47.06 0.39
CA TRP A 32 -17.64 -47.57 1.19
C TRP A 32 -17.21 -49.00 0.80
N HIS A 33 -18.17 -49.89 0.56
CA HIS A 33 -17.88 -51.25 0.10
C HIS A 33 -17.45 -51.30 -1.38
N GLY A 34 -17.90 -50.35 -2.21
CA GLY A 34 -17.47 -50.16 -3.59
C GLY A 34 -16.01 -49.69 -3.71
N LEU A 35 -15.61 -48.73 -2.88
CA LEU A 35 -14.21 -48.25 -2.76
C LEU A 35 -13.24 -49.35 -2.32
N ARG A 36 -13.72 -50.37 -1.60
CA ARG A 36 -12.95 -51.59 -1.25
C ARG A 36 -12.96 -52.68 -2.33
N GLY A 37 -13.48 -52.39 -3.53
CA GLY A 37 -13.46 -53.31 -4.68
C GLY A 37 -14.40 -54.52 -4.58
N ARG A 38 -15.33 -54.55 -3.61
CA ARG A 38 -16.18 -55.73 -3.34
C ARG A 38 -17.54 -55.75 -4.03
N VAL A 39 -17.85 -54.77 -4.89
CA VAL A 39 -19.19 -54.62 -5.47
C VAL A 39 -19.13 -54.48 -6.99
N ARG A 40 -19.65 -55.49 -7.70
CA ARG A 40 -19.90 -55.44 -9.16
C ARG A 40 -21.32 -54.91 -9.41
N TRP A 41 -21.41 -53.74 -10.04
CA TRP A 41 -22.67 -53.07 -10.41
C TRP A 41 -23.27 -53.67 -11.70
N GLY A 42 -23.65 -54.95 -11.68
CA GLY A 42 -24.35 -55.57 -12.81
C GLY A 42 -25.80 -55.11 -12.90
N GLY A 43 -26.21 -54.50 -14.03
CA GLY A 43 -27.61 -54.31 -14.44
C GLY A 43 -28.48 -53.27 -13.69
N PHE A 44 -28.04 -52.71 -12.55
CA PHE A 44 -28.86 -51.83 -11.70
C PHE A 44 -28.49 -50.33 -11.76
N LEU A 45 -27.88 -49.86 -12.86
CA LEU A 45 -27.41 -48.49 -13.02
C LEU A 45 -28.52 -47.43 -12.89
N SER A 46 -29.69 -47.68 -13.49
CA SER A 46 -30.84 -46.77 -13.42
C SER A 46 -31.41 -46.64 -12.00
N PHE A 47 -31.44 -47.73 -11.23
CA PHE A 47 -31.85 -47.74 -9.83
C PHE A 47 -30.81 -47.06 -8.91
N GLY A 48 -29.51 -47.23 -9.20
CA GLY A 48 -28.43 -46.53 -8.53
C GLY A 48 -28.49 -45.02 -8.75
N PHE A 49 -28.71 -44.57 -9.99
CA PHE A 49 -28.83 -43.16 -10.35
C PHE A 49 -30.06 -42.48 -9.71
N LEU A 50 -31.24 -43.12 -9.79
CA LEU A 50 -32.46 -42.64 -9.13
C LEU A 50 -32.35 -42.61 -7.61
N SER A 51 -31.61 -43.56 -7.01
CA SER A 51 -31.32 -43.55 -5.58
C SER A 51 -30.37 -42.40 -5.22
N GLY A 52 -29.37 -42.11 -6.06
CA GLY A 52 -28.44 -40.99 -5.88
C GLY A 52 -29.11 -39.61 -5.87
N LEU A 53 -30.20 -39.42 -6.64
CA LEU A 53 -31.02 -38.19 -6.57
C LEU A 53 -31.56 -37.90 -5.17
N ARG A 54 -31.73 -38.94 -4.34
CA ARG A 54 -32.21 -38.79 -2.95
C ARG A 54 -31.13 -38.28 -1.99
N LEU A 55 -29.86 -38.32 -2.40
CA LEU A 55 -28.74 -37.70 -1.68
C LEU A 55 -28.59 -36.20 -1.99
N LEU A 56 -29.15 -35.70 -3.09
CA LEU A 56 -29.00 -34.29 -3.49
C LEU A 56 -29.36 -33.29 -2.39
N PRO A 57 -30.46 -33.44 -1.62
CA PRO A 57 -30.77 -32.51 -0.54
C PRO A 57 -29.71 -32.51 0.56
N PHE A 58 -29.15 -33.69 0.89
CA PHE A 58 -28.10 -33.81 1.91
C PHE A 58 -26.77 -33.25 1.43
N VAL A 59 -26.42 -33.49 0.16
CA VAL A 59 -25.24 -32.90 -0.48
C VAL A 59 -25.40 -31.37 -0.57
N ALA A 60 -26.58 -30.88 -0.93
CA ALA A 60 -26.86 -29.44 -0.97
C ALA A 60 -26.75 -28.80 0.42
N ILE A 61 -27.31 -29.43 1.47
CA ILE A 61 -27.15 -28.97 2.86
C ILE A 61 -25.67 -28.96 3.27
N LEU A 62 -24.90 -29.98 2.88
CA LEU A 62 -23.47 -30.06 3.20
C LEU A 62 -22.68 -28.98 2.47
N ILE A 63 -22.97 -28.73 1.19
CA ILE A 63 -22.37 -27.63 0.41
C ILE A 63 -22.75 -26.28 1.04
N ILE A 64 -24.03 -26.05 1.36
CA ILE A 64 -24.49 -24.82 2.03
C ILE A 64 -23.82 -24.67 3.39
N GLY A 65 -23.63 -25.75 4.14
CA GLY A 65 -22.93 -25.74 5.42
C GLY A 65 -21.46 -25.35 5.26
N VAL A 66 -20.75 -25.95 4.30
CA VAL A 66 -19.34 -25.64 4.03
C VAL A 66 -19.17 -24.20 3.53
N VAL A 67 -19.94 -23.81 2.52
CA VAL A 67 -19.92 -22.44 1.96
C VAL A 67 -20.37 -21.42 3.02
N GLY A 68 -21.38 -21.75 3.81
CA GLY A 68 -21.88 -20.91 4.89
C GLY A 68 -20.85 -20.70 6.00
N VAL A 69 -20.12 -21.74 6.40
CA VAL A 69 -19.01 -21.62 7.36
C VAL A 69 -17.87 -20.77 6.79
N GLU A 70 -17.56 -20.91 5.51
CA GLU A 70 -16.52 -20.11 4.87
C GLU A 70 -16.92 -18.64 4.73
N ALA A 71 -18.15 -18.36 4.28
CA ALA A 71 -18.71 -17.01 4.22
C ALA A 71 -18.79 -16.37 5.62
N TYR A 72 -19.17 -17.14 6.64
CA TYR A 72 -19.20 -16.68 8.03
C TYR A 72 -17.80 -16.27 8.53
N ARG A 73 -16.78 -17.08 8.22
CA ARG A 73 -15.38 -16.76 8.56
C ARG A 73 -14.89 -15.49 7.86
N ASP A 74 -15.27 -15.30 6.60
CA ASP A 74 -14.92 -14.09 5.84
C ASP A 74 -15.62 -12.85 6.41
N GLN A 75 -16.87 -12.98 6.83
CA GLN A 75 -17.61 -11.90 7.48
C GLN A 75 -17.01 -11.54 8.83
N MET A 76 -16.60 -12.54 9.62
CA MET A 76 -15.90 -12.32 10.89
C MET A 76 -14.57 -11.59 10.68
N ALA A 77 -13.79 -12.01 9.67
CA ALA A 77 -12.55 -11.32 9.33
C ALA A 77 -12.75 -9.85 8.91
N LEU A 78 -13.89 -9.53 8.29
CA LEU A 78 -14.25 -8.14 7.96
C LEU A 78 -14.63 -7.33 9.20
N GLN A 79 -15.37 -7.92 10.16
CA GLN A 79 -15.70 -7.25 11.42
C GLN A 79 -14.45 -6.98 12.27
N ASP A 80 -13.52 -7.94 12.32
CA ASP A 80 -12.22 -7.76 12.98
C ASP A 80 -11.42 -6.65 12.31
N ALA A 81 -11.42 -6.61 10.96
CA ALA A 81 -10.78 -5.55 10.20
C ALA A 81 -11.37 -4.16 10.48
N ASP A 82 -12.69 -4.04 10.55
CA ASP A 82 -13.38 -2.78 10.91
C ASP A 82 -12.99 -2.32 12.32
N THR A 83 -12.94 -3.25 13.27
CA THR A 83 -12.50 -2.98 14.64
C THR A 83 -11.07 -2.44 14.67
N ILE A 84 -10.14 -3.11 13.98
CA ILE A 84 -8.74 -2.68 13.89
C ILE A 84 -8.63 -1.29 13.25
N LEU A 85 -9.33 -1.06 12.13
CA LEU A 85 -9.32 0.22 11.43
C LEU A 85 -9.86 1.35 12.30
N SER A 86 -10.93 1.10 13.05
CA SER A 86 -11.54 2.09 13.94
C SER A 86 -10.59 2.52 15.06
N GLY A 87 -9.84 1.58 15.66
CA GLY A 87 -8.89 1.91 16.72
C GLY A 87 -7.63 2.60 16.20
N ILE A 88 -7.18 2.29 14.97
CA ILE A 88 -6.09 3.06 14.31
C ILE A 88 -6.58 4.48 13.97
N ARG A 89 -7.81 4.64 13.50
CA ARG A 89 -8.40 5.93 13.12
C ARG A 89 -8.43 6.93 14.28
N GLY A 90 -8.71 6.46 15.49
CA GLY A 90 -8.84 7.31 16.69
C GLY A 90 -7.60 8.15 17.01
N ASN A 91 -6.43 7.83 16.45
CA ASN A 91 -5.19 8.57 16.63
C ASN A 91 -4.68 9.12 15.29
N THR A 92 -5.07 10.36 14.96
CA THR A 92 -4.73 10.98 13.66
C THR A 92 -3.47 11.88 13.71
N TYR A 93 -2.90 12.13 14.89
CA TYR A 93 -1.75 13.03 15.07
C TYR A 93 -0.74 12.46 16.05
N GLY A 94 0.54 12.41 15.66
CA GLY A 94 1.64 11.98 16.51
C GLY A 94 1.92 10.47 16.42
N THR A 95 2.60 9.92 17.42
CA THR A 95 2.91 8.49 17.47
C THR A 95 1.66 7.68 17.82
N LEU A 96 1.57 6.47 17.27
CA LEU A 96 0.60 5.45 17.67
C LEU A 96 0.63 5.26 19.21
N THR A 97 -0.45 5.66 19.89
CA THR A 97 -0.61 5.53 21.34
C THR A 97 -1.53 4.37 21.70
N GLY A 98 -1.31 3.78 22.88
CA GLY A 98 -2.21 2.86 23.59
C GLY A 98 -3.05 1.93 22.70
N GLU A 99 -4.28 2.38 22.40
CA GLU A 99 -5.26 1.62 21.62
C GLU A 99 -4.81 1.33 20.20
N GLY A 100 -4.26 2.31 19.49
CA GLY A 100 -3.80 2.07 18.12
C GLY A 100 -2.65 1.07 18.09
N TYR A 101 -1.75 1.07 19.08
CA TYR A 101 -0.67 0.08 19.16
C TYR A 101 -1.22 -1.33 19.43
N ARG A 102 -2.24 -1.45 20.29
CA ARG A 102 -2.98 -2.71 20.49
C ARG A 102 -3.59 -3.20 19.18
N GLN A 103 -4.20 -2.32 18.39
CA GLN A 103 -4.78 -2.70 17.10
C GLN A 103 -3.72 -3.06 16.05
N ALA A 104 -2.59 -2.36 16.03
CA ALA A 104 -1.46 -2.76 15.18
C ALA A 104 -0.91 -4.15 15.59
N TRP A 105 -0.86 -4.46 16.89
CA TRP A 105 -0.48 -5.77 17.38
C TRP A 105 -1.51 -6.87 17.03
N ALA A 106 -2.80 -6.55 17.15
CA ALA A 106 -3.88 -7.43 16.71
C ALA A 106 -3.78 -7.74 15.21
N LEU A 107 -3.50 -6.71 14.39
CA LEU A 107 -3.23 -6.89 12.96
C LEU A 107 -1.99 -7.74 12.70
N ALA A 108 -0.91 -7.55 13.46
CA ALA A 108 0.30 -8.35 13.33
C ALA A 108 0.04 -9.84 13.55
N SER A 109 -0.79 -10.14 14.55
CA SER A 109 -1.20 -11.48 14.96
C SER A 109 -2.34 -12.07 14.13
N ALA A 110 -2.95 -11.28 13.23
CA ALA A 110 -4.08 -11.72 12.43
C ALA A 110 -3.70 -12.81 11.42
N THR A 111 -4.65 -13.69 11.12
CA THR A 111 -4.50 -14.70 10.06
C THR A 111 -4.30 -14.05 8.69
N PRO A 112 -3.75 -14.75 7.68
CA PRO A 112 -3.65 -14.22 6.33
C PRO A 112 -4.99 -13.73 5.76
N ARG A 113 -6.11 -14.40 6.13
CA ARG A 113 -7.46 -13.96 5.76
C ARG A 113 -7.83 -12.63 6.43
N GLY A 114 -7.56 -12.48 7.72
CA GLY A 114 -7.77 -11.22 8.46
C GLY A 114 -6.95 -10.06 7.88
N LYS A 115 -5.68 -10.31 7.53
CA LYS A 115 -4.81 -9.30 6.90
C LYS A 115 -5.33 -8.86 5.52
N ARG A 116 -5.83 -9.78 4.70
CA ARG A 116 -6.51 -9.45 3.43
C ARG A 116 -7.81 -8.68 3.65
N ALA A 117 -8.61 -9.07 4.64
CA ALA A 117 -9.84 -8.36 5.00
C ALA A 117 -9.53 -6.92 5.42
N PHE A 118 -8.52 -6.72 6.27
CA PHE A 118 -8.01 -5.41 6.66
C PHE A 118 -7.60 -4.57 5.45
N ALA A 119 -6.75 -5.11 4.57
CA ALA A 119 -6.30 -4.39 3.39
C ALA A 119 -7.44 -4.02 2.43
N ARG A 120 -8.38 -4.95 2.18
CA ARG A 120 -9.57 -4.67 1.37
C ARG A 120 -10.41 -3.57 1.98
N ARG A 121 -10.66 -3.63 3.28
CA ARG A 121 -11.49 -2.63 3.97
C ARG A 121 -10.81 -1.26 4.00
N ALA A 122 -9.49 -1.23 4.22
CA ALA A 122 -8.68 -0.02 4.16
C ALA A 122 -8.71 0.66 2.79
N MET A 123 -8.89 -0.07 1.69
CA MET A 123 -8.97 0.53 0.34
C MET A 123 -10.37 1.07 0.00
N VAL A 124 -11.41 0.46 0.55
CA VAL A 124 -12.80 0.85 0.30
C VAL A 124 -13.21 2.04 1.17
N ASP A 125 -12.87 2.00 2.46
CA ASP A 125 -13.19 3.08 3.39
C ASP A 125 -12.11 4.17 3.34
N THR A 126 -12.50 5.39 2.99
CA THR A 126 -11.61 6.55 2.94
C THR A 126 -11.40 7.20 4.31
N ALA A 127 -12.30 6.96 5.28
CA ALA A 127 -12.20 7.54 6.61
C ALA A 127 -10.87 7.23 7.34
N PRO A 128 -10.31 6.00 7.29
CA PRO A 128 -9.05 5.68 7.94
C PRO A 128 -7.81 6.10 7.12
N HIS A 129 -7.93 6.48 5.84
CA HIS A 129 -6.77 6.73 4.95
C HIS A 129 -5.76 7.71 5.52
N ARG A 130 -6.23 8.79 6.15
CA ARG A 130 -5.35 9.78 6.77
C ARG A 130 -4.54 9.18 7.93
N ALA A 131 -5.18 8.45 8.83
CA ALA A 131 -4.53 7.83 9.98
C ALA A 131 -3.60 6.68 9.54
N LEU A 132 -4.03 5.87 8.57
CA LEU A 132 -3.21 4.81 8.00
C LEU A 132 -1.95 5.37 7.33
N ALA A 133 -2.05 6.48 6.61
CA ALA A 133 -0.91 7.13 5.99
C ALA A 133 0.04 7.75 7.02
N GLU A 134 -0.49 8.37 8.08
CA GLU A 134 0.32 8.90 9.20
C GLU A 134 1.12 7.78 9.88
N HIS A 135 0.47 6.64 10.08
CA HIS A 135 1.02 5.47 10.77
C HIS A 135 1.52 4.38 9.82
N ALA A 136 1.87 4.75 8.59
CA ALA A 136 2.15 3.78 7.54
C ALA A 136 3.27 2.81 7.94
N GLY A 137 4.32 3.25 8.62
CA GLY A 137 5.43 2.38 9.07
C GLY A 137 5.02 1.27 10.04
N PRO A 138 4.44 1.59 11.21
CA PRO A 138 3.92 0.57 12.13
C PRO A 138 2.83 -0.33 11.52
N VAL A 139 1.87 0.25 10.80
CA VAL A 139 0.79 -0.51 10.14
C VAL A 139 1.36 -1.46 9.09
N PHE A 140 2.33 -1.00 8.30
CA PHE A 140 3.02 -1.82 7.32
C PHE A 140 3.75 -2.99 7.98
N ARG A 141 4.49 -2.75 9.08
CA ARG A 141 5.18 -3.81 9.82
C ARG A 141 4.21 -4.84 10.39
N ALA A 142 3.07 -4.41 10.93
CA ALA A 142 2.02 -5.32 11.38
C ALA A 142 1.45 -6.15 10.22
N LEU A 143 1.15 -5.50 9.11
CA LEU A 143 0.50 -6.15 7.96
C LEU A 143 1.44 -7.14 7.27
N PHE A 144 2.71 -6.77 7.03
CA PHE A 144 3.63 -7.51 6.17
C PHE A 144 4.84 -8.12 6.89
N GLY A 145 4.98 -7.94 8.20
CA GLY A 145 6.16 -8.42 8.95
C GLY A 145 6.38 -9.94 8.85
N LEU A 146 5.31 -10.72 8.67
CA LEU A 146 5.35 -12.18 8.50
C LEU A 146 5.07 -12.64 7.06
N ASP A 147 5.03 -11.72 6.09
CA ASP A 147 4.81 -12.02 4.68
C ASP A 147 6.15 -12.38 4.00
N ALA A 148 6.78 -13.48 4.42
CA ALA A 148 8.09 -13.91 3.91
C ALA A 148 8.04 -14.19 2.40
N GLU A 149 6.96 -14.81 1.94
CA GLU A 149 6.75 -15.15 0.54
C GLU A 149 6.28 -13.97 -0.31
N GLY A 150 6.03 -12.79 0.27
CA GLY A 150 5.60 -11.57 -0.43
C GLY A 150 4.27 -11.65 -1.19
N THR A 151 3.48 -12.71 -0.96
CA THR A 151 2.20 -12.93 -1.65
C THR A 151 1.18 -11.86 -1.26
N LEU A 152 1.14 -11.48 0.01
CA LEU A 152 0.25 -10.44 0.50
C LEU A 152 0.64 -9.06 -0.05
N ARG A 153 1.94 -8.73 -0.08
CA ARG A 153 2.43 -7.48 -0.71
C ARG A 153 2.01 -7.37 -2.17
N THR A 154 2.14 -8.46 -2.93
CA THR A 154 1.81 -8.50 -4.35
C THR A 154 0.31 -8.26 -4.56
N GLU A 155 -0.55 -9.01 -3.85
CA GLU A 155 -2.01 -8.87 -3.94
C GLU A 155 -2.47 -7.44 -3.58
N ILE A 156 -1.91 -6.86 -2.50
CA ILE A 156 -2.27 -5.52 -2.07
C ILE A 156 -1.80 -4.47 -3.07
N LEU A 157 -0.60 -4.61 -3.63
CA LEU A 157 -0.08 -3.68 -4.63
C LEU A 157 -0.95 -3.68 -5.91
N GLU A 158 -1.35 -4.85 -6.41
CA GLU A 158 -2.28 -4.98 -7.54
C GLU A 158 -3.61 -4.25 -7.28
N ARG A 159 -4.15 -4.37 -6.08
CA ARG A 159 -5.38 -3.67 -5.68
C ARG A 159 -5.18 -2.15 -5.56
N LEU A 160 -4.05 -1.70 -5.03
CA LEU A 160 -3.70 -0.27 -5.01
C LEU A 160 -3.60 0.29 -6.42
N TRP A 161 -3.07 -0.49 -7.37
CA TRP A 161 -3.01 -0.08 -8.77
C TRP A 161 -4.39 0.14 -9.39
N ALA A 162 -5.34 -0.75 -9.08
CA ALA A 162 -6.72 -0.66 -9.52
C ALA A 162 -7.53 0.46 -8.82
N MET A 163 -7.01 1.05 -7.74
CA MET A 163 -7.69 2.10 -7.01
C MET A 163 -7.67 3.42 -7.80
N GLU A 164 -8.85 4.03 -7.94
CA GLU A 164 -8.98 5.40 -8.42
C GLU A 164 -8.46 6.38 -7.37
N ILE A 165 -7.64 7.34 -7.80
CA ILE A 165 -7.03 8.35 -6.93
C ILE A 165 -7.73 9.68 -7.23
N ASP A 166 -8.88 9.88 -6.60
CA ASP A 166 -9.82 10.99 -6.85
C ASP A 166 -9.84 12.05 -5.75
N SER A 167 -9.24 11.75 -4.60
CA SER A 167 -9.36 12.55 -3.39
C SER A 167 -8.02 12.68 -2.66
N PRO A 168 -7.81 13.77 -1.90
CA PRO A 168 -6.55 14.00 -1.16
C PRO A 168 -6.17 12.85 -0.23
N ALA A 169 -7.16 12.23 0.42
CA ALA A 169 -6.97 11.10 1.32
C ALA A 169 -6.46 9.86 0.57
N ARG A 170 -7.07 9.54 -0.58
CA ARG A 170 -6.63 8.42 -1.44
C ARG A 170 -5.25 8.67 -2.04
N ILE A 171 -4.94 9.90 -2.47
CA ILE A 171 -3.59 10.28 -2.96
C ILE A 171 -2.55 9.95 -1.91
N ARG A 172 -2.76 10.43 -0.68
CA ARG A 172 -1.82 10.22 0.42
C ARG A 172 -1.68 8.74 0.77
N PHE A 173 -2.82 8.04 0.94
CA PHE A 173 -2.82 6.63 1.27
C PHE A 173 -2.10 5.80 0.20
N PHE A 174 -2.45 5.99 -1.08
CA PHE A 174 -1.78 5.33 -2.20
C PHE A 174 -0.27 5.58 -2.19
N ALA A 175 0.14 6.85 -2.11
CA ALA A 175 1.54 7.23 -2.20
C ALA A 175 2.37 6.59 -1.08
N GLU A 176 1.90 6.67 0.16
CA GLU A 176 2.59 6.09 1.31
C GLU A 176 2.62 4.55 1.25
N PHE A 177 1.46 3.91 1.04
CA PHE A 177 1.39 2.44 1.07
C PHE A 177 2.14 1.80 -0.09
N ALA A 178 1.98 2.31 -1.32
CA ALA A 178 2.69 1.78 -2.47
C ALA A 178 4.21 1.95 -2.32
N ALA A 179 4.65 3.13 -1.86
CA ALA A 179 6.08 3.37 -1.60
C ALA A 179 6.61 2.44 -0.50
N TRP A 180 5.85 2.21 0.58
CA TRP A 180 6.22 1.26 1.63
C TRP A 180 6.34 -0.17 1.11
N ILE A 181 5.39 -0.65 0.32
CA ILE A 181 5.42 -2.01 -0.25
C ILE A 181 6.68 -2.19 -1.10
N VAL A 182 6.86 -1.30 -2.07
CA VAL A 182 7.93 -1.41 -3.07
C VAL A 182 9.31 -1.23 -2.42
N ARG A 183 9.49 -0.29 -1.48
CA ARG A 183 10.78 -0.10 -0.79
C ARG A 183 11.15 -1.22 0.17
N SER A 184 10.16 -1.96 0.68
CA SER A 184 10.43 -3.04 1.64
C SER A 184 11.03 -4.29 0.98
N ALA A 185 10.83 -4.46 -0.32
CA ALA A 185 11.30 -5.60 -1.09
C ALA A 185 11.58 -5.20 -2.55
N PRO A 186 12.52 -4.28 -2.82
CA PRO A 186 12.71 -3.70 -4.15
C PRO A 186 13.05 -4.74 -5.22
N ALA A 187 13.84 -5.77 -4.87
CA ALA A 187 14.19 -6.87 -5.77
C ALA A 187 12.98 -7.68 -6.24
N ARG A 188 11.84 -7.62 -5.53
CA ARG A 188 10.60 -8.30 -5.90
C ARG A 188 9.75 -7.48 -6.86
N PHE A 189 9.93 -6.16 -6.87
CA PHE A 189 9.08 -5.22 -7.59
C PHE A 189 9.89 -4.32 -8.54
N PRO A 190 10.80 -4.87 -9.36
CA PRO A 190 11.71 -4.07 -10.17
C PRO A 190 10.95 -3.17 -11.18
N ASP A 191 9.88 -3.69 -11.77
CA ASP A 191 9.07 -2.96 -12.78
C ASP A 191 8.06 -1.98 -12.14
N GLU A 192 7.70 -2.21 -10.87
CA GLU A 192 6.72 -1.37 -10.18
C GLU A 192 7.35 -0.10 -9.60
N ILE A 193 8.66 -0.10 -9.34
CA ILE A 193 9.40 1.09 -8.90
C ILE A 193 9.29 2.24 -9.92
N PRO A 194 9.69 2.05 -11.20
CA PRO A 194 9.56 3.12 -12.19
C PRO A 194 8.11 3.48 -12.46
N ARG A 195 7.21 2.51 -12.48
CA ARG A 195 5.77 2.75 -12.64
C ARG A 195 5.19 3.63 -11.52
N LEU A 196 5.57 3.35 -10.27
CA LEU A 196 5.17 4.14 -9.11
C LEU A 196 5.76 5.54 -9.15
N ALA A 197 7.05 5.67 -9.46
CA ALA A 197 7.71 6.96 -9.58
C ALA A 197 7.00 7.87 -10.63
N LEU A 198 6.67 7.32 -11.80
CA LEU A 198 5.93 8.04 -12.84
C LEU A 198 4.53 8.45 -12.37
N ARG A 199 3.78 7.56 -11.71
CA ARG A 199 2.43 7.88 -11.19
C ARG A 199 2.48 8.96 -10.10
N LEU A 200 3.50 8.94 -9.24
CA LEU A 200 3.71 9.97 -8.22
C LEU A 200 4.01 11.34 -8.86
N VAL A 201 4.93 11.40 -9.83
CA VAL A 201 5.25 12.64 -10.55
C VAL A 201 4.02 13.20 -11.28
N ALA A 202 3.27 12.35 -11.99
CA ALA A 202 2.04 12.77 -12.66
C ALA A 202 0.98 13.32 -11.67
N ALA A 203 0.90 12.77 -10.45
CA ALA A 203 0.04 13.31 -9.41
C ALA A 203 0.55 14.68 -8.89
N MET A 204 1.87 14.84 -8.76
CA MET A 204 2.49 16.12 -8.35
C MET A 204 2.26 17.24 -9.37
N GLU A 205 2.21 16.91 -10.66
CA GLU A 205 1.91 17.88 -11.74
C GLU A 205 0.47 18.39 -11.67
N LYS A 206 -0.49 17.53 -11.30
CA LYS A 206 -1.92 17.86 -11.26
C LYS A 206 -2.35 18.63 -10.03
N THR A 207 -1.62 18.51 -8.93
CA THR A 207 -2.00 19.14 -7.66
C THR A 207 -1.25 20.45 -7.42
N THR A 208 -1.94 21.45 -6.88
CA THR A 208 -1.36 22.69 -6.36
C THR A 208 -1.38 22.73 -4.83
N ASP A 209 -1.96 21.71 -4.18
CA ASP A 209 -2.05 21.62 -2.73
C ASP A 209 -0.67 21.27 -2.12
N SER A 210 -0.21 22.13 -1.22
CA SER A 210 1.11 22.00 -0.61
C SER A 210 1.27 20.74 0.24
N SER A 211 0.20 20.28 0.89
CA SER A 211 0.24 19.08 1.72
C SER A 211 0.37 17.83 0.83
N GLN A 212 -0.41 17.75 -0.26
CA GLN A 212 -0.32 16.66 -1.22
C GLN A 212 1.06 16.60 -1.89
N LEU A 213 1.58 17.74 -2.34
CA LEU A 213 2.94 17.81 -2.92
C LEU A 213 4.00 17.31 -1.95
N SER A 214 3.90 17.66 -0.67
CA SER A 214 4.85 17.21 0.35
C SER A 214 4.81 15.69 0.53
N TRP A 215 3.62 15.09 0.59
CA TRP A 215 3.46 13.64 0.73
C TRP A 215 3.93 12.88 -0.50
N LEU A 216 3.59 13.36 -1.69
CA LEU A 216 4.06 12.77 -2.94
C LEU A 216 5.59 12.86 -3.05
N GLY A 217 6.18 13.99 -2.68
CA GLY A 217 7.63 14.18 -2.65
C GLY A 217 8.34 13.24 -1.66
N ARG A 218 7.79 13.05 -0.45
CA ARG A 218 8.32 12.09 0.54
C ARG A 218 8.19 10.65 0.06
N ALA A 219 7.06 10.28 -0.54
CA ALA A 219 6.87 8.96 -1.13
C ALA A 219 7.89 8.69 -2.25
N LEU A 220 8.12 9.68 -3.12
CA LEU A 220 9.10 9.61 -4.20
C LEU A 220 10.53 9.46 -3.65
N GLY A 221 10.93 10.29 -2.69
CA GLY A 221 12.23 10.18 -2.01
C GLY A 221 12.39 8.86 -1.25
N GLY A 222 11.29 8.28 -0.76
CA GLY A 222 11.24 6.99 -0.09
C GLY A 222 11.63 5.80 -0.98
N LEU A 223 11.62 5.95 -2.30
CA LEU A 223 12.12 4.94 -3.24
C LEU A 223 13.65 4.82 -3.25
N GLY A 224 14.35 5.84 -2.71
CA GLY A 224 15.78 5.80 -2.41
C GLY A 224 16.65 5.51 -3.64
N ALA A 225 17.56 4.53 -3.51
CA ALA A 225 18.50 4.15 -4.57
C ALA A 225 17.83 3.66 -5.86
N ASN A 226 16.59 3.18 -5.77
CA ASN A 226 15.89 2.62 -6.92
C ASN A 226 15.05 3.65 -7.67
N LEU A 227 15.02 4.91 -7.22
CA LEU A 227 14.28 5.98 -7.87
C LEU A 227 14.90 6.27 -9.26
N PRO A 228 14.12 6.20 -10.36
CA PRO A 228 14.64 6.55 -11.68
C PRO A 228 15.13 8.00 -11.74
N PRO A 229 16.28 8.28 -12.37
CA PRO A 229 16.86 9.63 -12.42
C PRO A 229 15.91 10.70 -12.98
N ASP A 230 15.17 10.38 -14.05
CA ASP A 230 14.24 11.33 -14.67
C ASP A 230 13.07 11.68 -13.75
N ALA A 231 12.53 10.69 -13.03
CA ALA A 231 11.47 10.92 -12.05
C ALA A 231 11.98 11.71 -10.84
N ALA A 232 13.22 11.44 -10.39
CA ALA A 232 13.87 12.21 -9.34
C ALA A 232 14.01 13.69 -9.74
N ARG A 233 14.47 13.95 -10.96
CA ARG A 233 14.62 15.29 -11.51
C ARG A 233 13.27 16.00 -11.62
N ALA A 234 12.26 15.36 -12.20
CA ALA A 234 10.92 15.94 -12.36
C ALA A 234 10.27 16.27 -11.01
N GLY A 235 10.34 15.34 -10.05
CA GLY A 235 9.84 15.56 -8.69
C GLY A 235 10.55 16.70 -7.97
N ALA A 236 11.89 16.75 -8.07
CA ALA A 236 12.68 17.83 -7.47
C ALA A 236 12.33 19.20 -8.07
N LEU A 237 12.26 19.30 -9.41
CA LEU A 237 11.85 20.53 -10.11
C LEU A 237 10.46 21.00 -9.69
N ARG A 238 9.51 20.06 -9.56
CA ARG A 238 8.15 20.39 -9.14
C ARG A 238 8.09 20.94 -7.72
N LEU A 239 8.91 20.40 -6.81
CA LEU A 239 9.02 20.85 -5.42
C LEU A 239 9.73 22.20 -5.33
N THR A 240 10.87 22.41 -5.99
CA THR A 240 11.59 23.70 -5.96
C THR A 240 10.72 24.82 -6.55
N ALA A 241 9.99 24.55 -7.64
CA ALA A 241 9.05 25.51 -8.20
C ALA A 241 7.90 25.86 -7.23
N ALA A 242 7.43 24.89 -6.43
CA ALA A 242 6.44 25.15 -5.39
C ALA A 242 7.02 25.96 -4.22
N MET A 243 8.24 25.63 -3.79
CA MET A 243 8.95 26.32 -2.70
C MET A 243 9.21 27.79 -3.01
N ILE A 244 9.56 28.13 -4.25
CA ILE A 244 9.79 29.53 -4.65
C ILE A 244 8.49 30.36 -4.57
N LYS A 245 7.32 29.73 -4.67
CA LYS A 245 6.02 30.41 -4.72
C LYS A 245 5.25 30.36 -3.39
N THR A 246 5.55 29.42 -2.50
CA THR A 246 4.79 29.22 -1.27
C THR A 246 5.00 30.35 -0.29
N LYS A 247 3.93 30.78 0.38
CA LYS A 247 3.96 31.71 1.52
C LYS A 247 3.79 30.98 2.86
N ASP A 248 3.62 29.66 2.81
CA ASP A 248 3.46 28.83 4.00
C ASP A 248 4.82 28.26 4.40
N ALA A 249 5.31 28.66 5.58
CA ALA A 249 6.58 28.21 6.15
C ALA A 249 6.60 26.70 6.46
N ARG A 250 5.45 26.12 6.85
CA ARG A 250 5.34 24.67 7.08
C ARG A 250 5.45 23.91 5.77
N ALA A 251 4.82 24.41 4.70
CA ALA A 251 4.96 23.84 3.37
C ALA A 251 6.40 23.93 2.87
N PHE A 252 7.07 25.08 3.04
CA PHE A 252 8.48 25.25 2.66
C PHE A 252 9.37 24.21 3.34
N THR A 253 9.20 24.04 4.65
CA THR A 253 9.93 23.04 5.45
C THR A 253 9.66 21.61 4.95
N ALA A 254 8.40 21.27 4.70
CA ALA A 254 8.01 19.93 4.26
C ALA A 254 8.56 19.61 2.86
N PHE A 255 8.63 20.60 1.97
CA PHE A 255 9.27 20.47 0.66
C PHE A 255 10.78 20.29 0.78
N ALA A 256 11.45 21.03 1.67
CA ALA A 256 12.87 20.83 1.94
C ALA A 256 13.15 19.41 2.46
N GLU A 257 12.30 18.87 3.33
CA GLU A 257 12.40 17.48 3.78
C GLU A 257 12.28 16.49 2.61
N ALA A 258 11.27 16.65 1.76
CA ALA A 258 11.10 15.81 0.58
C ALA A 258 12.31 15.89 -0.36
N LEU A 259 12.80 17.09 -0.66
CA LEU A 259 14.00 17.30 -1.49
C LEU A 259 15.26 16.65 -0.89
N GLY A 260 15.43 16.73 0.43
CA GLY A 260 16.53 16.08 1.14
C GLY A 260 16.51 14.55 1.03
N MET A 261 15.34 13.95 0.81
CA MET A 261 15.18 12.50 0.60
C MET A 261 15.38 12.09 -0.86
N ILE A 262 15.03 12.94 -1.83
CA ILE A 262 15.16 12.62 -3.26
C ILE A 262 16.65 12.54 -3.65
N ARG A 263 17.03 11.40 -4.24
CA ARG A 263 18.35 11.18 -4.83
C ARG A 263 18.35 11.63 -6.28
N VAL A 264 18.85 12.84 -6.52
CA VAL A 264 19.09 13.38 -7.86
C VAL A 264 20.49 13.03 -8.35
N ALA A 265 20.64 12.85 -9.67
CA ALA A 265 21.94 12.74 -10.31
C ALA A 265 22.70 14.08 -10.25
N LYS A 266 24.02 14.03 -10.42
CA LYS A 266 24.85 15.23 -10.59
C LYS A 266 24.34 16.03 -11.78
N ASP A 267 23.84 17.23 -11.52
CA ASP A 267 23.39 18.18 -12.53
C ASP A 267 23.57 19.60 -11.97
N PRO A 268 24.78 20.18 -12.09
CA PRO A 268 25.05 21.54 -11.67
C PRO A 268 24.08 22.55 -12.27
N SER A 269 23.57 22.33 -13.50
CA SER A 269 22.68 23.27 -14.18
C SER A 269 21.32 23.43 -13.49
N ALA A 270 20.86 22.43 -12.75
CA ALA A 270 19.58 22.45 -12.03
C ALA A 270 19.60 23.28 -10.72
N MET A 271 20.67 24.04 -10.45
CA MET A 271 20.85 24.80 -9.21
C MET A 271 20.30 26.22 -9.23
N ASP A 272 19.56 26.63 -10.26
CA ASP A 272 19.11 28.02 -10.39
C ASP A 272 18.17 28.49 -9.26
N SER A 273 17.58 27.55 -8.52
CA SER A 273 16.79 27.80 -7.31
C SER A 273 17.62 27.98 -6.04
N ALA A 274 18.93 27.72 -6.06
CA ALA A 274 19.77 27.69 -4.86
C ALA A 274 19.74 29.01 -4.10
N LEU A 275 19.87 30.13 -4.80
CA LEU A 275 19.79 31.45 -4.19
C LEU A 275 18.43 31.68 -3.53
N ASP A 276 17.34 31.34 -4.23
CA ASP A 276 15.98 31.57 -3.74
C ASP A 276 15.66 30.75 -2.48
N LEU A 277 16.20 29.54 -2.39
CA LEU A 277 15.90 28.59 -1.32
C LEU A 277 16.88 28.65 -0.15
N LEU A 278 18.18 28.83 -0.40
CA LEU A 278 19.20 28.89 0.65
C LEU A 278 19.22 30.23 1.38
N GLN A 279 18.73 31.32 0.75
CA GLN A 279 18.59 32.63 1.42
C GLN A 279 17.18 32.88 1.96
N ALA A 280 16.25 31.93 1.82
CA ALA A 280 14.93 32.07 2.42
C ALA A 280 15.08 32.12 3.95
N PRO A 281 14.39 33.03 4.67
CA PRO A 281 14.43 33.05 6.13
C PRO A 281 14.10 31.67 6.74
N MET A 282 13.23 30.90 6.08
CA MET A 282 12.77 29.57 6.51
C MET A 282 13.84 28.50 6.39
N ALA A 283 14.93 28.75 5.66
CA ALA A 283 16.10 27.90 5.72
C ALA A 283 16.78 27.95 7.09
N PHE A 284 16.73 29.11 7.75
CA PHE A 284 17.44 29.42 9.01
C PHE A 284 16.52 29.49 10.24
N ASP A 285 15.24 29.14 10.10
CA ASP A 285 14.29 29.19 11.21
C ASP A 285 14.80 28.32 12.39
N GLU A 286 15.09 28.97 13.53
CA GLU A 286 15.69 28.38 14.74
C GLU A 286 14.85 27.24 15.34
N GLY A 287 13.56 27.15 14.98
CA GLY A 287 12.71 26.02 15.34
C GLY A 287 13.00 24.73 14.55
N ASN A 288 13.86 24.77 13.51
CA ASN A 288 14.06 23.66 12.58
C ASN A 288 15.43 23.70 11.86
N ASP A 289 16.52 23.60 12.61
CA ASP A 289 17.94 23.53 12.14
C ASP A 289 18.21 22.53 11.00
N LYS A 290 17.27 21.62 10.73
CA LYS A 290 17.37 20.61 9.69
C LYS A 290 16.99 21.13 8.31
N THR A 291 16.28 22.25 8.16
CA THR A 291 15.80 22.74 6.86
C THR A 291 16.96 23.14 5.94
N LEU A 292 17.85 24.02 6.39
CA LEU A 292 19.06 24.36 5.64
C LEU A 292 19.89 23.12 5.31
N ALA A 293 20.12 22.24 6.29
CA ALA A 293 20.88 21.01 6.09
C ALA A 293 20.28 20.10 5.01
N ARG A 294 18.94 20.01 4.90
CA ARG A 294 18.26 19.25 3.85
C ARG A 294 18.44 19.89 2.46
N LEU A 295 18.36 21.22 2.38
CA LEU A 295 18.59 21.96 1.13
C LEU A 295 20.04 21.85 0.68
N LEU A 296 21.00 22.04 1.58
CA LEU A 296 22.42 21.87 1.28
C LEU A 296 22.72 20.43 0.84
N ARG A 297 22.10 19.42 1.45
CA ARG A 297 22.22 18.03 0.99
C ARG A 297 21.71 17.85 -0.43
N TYR A 298 20.56 18.43 -0.77
CA TYR A 298 20.03 18.41 -2.14
C TYR A 298 21.01 19.06 -3.14
N TYR A 299 21.50 20.26 -2.86
CA TYR A 299 22.46 20.94 -3.74
C TYR A 299 23.82 20.23 -3.80
N SER A 300 24.26 19.60 -2.73
CA SER A 300 25.50 18.81 -2.73
C SER A 300 25.41 17.59 -3.67
N ARG A 301 24.23 16.97 -3.79
CA ARG A 301 23.99 15.90 -4.78
C ARG A 301 24.05 16.43 -6.20
N LEU A 302 23.41 17.57 -6.47
CA LEU A 302 23.49 18.21 -7.78
C LEU A 302 24.93 18.60 -8.14
N ALA A 303 25.73 19.01 -7.17
CA ALA A 303 27.14 19.34 -7.35
C ALA A 303 28.01 18.10 -7.61
N GLY A 304 27.54 16.93 -7.18
CA GLY A 304 28.35 15.71 -7.10
C GLY A 304 29.38 15.73 -5.98
N THR A 305 29.24 16.63 -4.99
CA THR A 305 30.10 16.70 -3.80
C THR A 305 29.58 15.81 -2.67
N TYR A 306 28.35 15.29 -2.79
CA TYR A 306 27.78 14.34 -1.84
C TYR A 306 27.83 12.92 -2.37
N ARG A 307 28.54 12.04 -1.65
CA ARG A 307 28.42 10.59 -1.77
C ARG A 307 27.85 10.02 -0.48
N ASP A 308 26.92 9.09 -0.63
CA ASP A 308 26.33 8.39 0.50
C ASP A 308 27.41 7.61 1.27
N GLY A 309 27.68 8.01 2.50
CA GLY A 309 28.70 7.38 3.37
C GLY A 309 30.07 8.08 3.40
N GLU A 310 30.28 9.14 2.63
CA GLU A 310 31.51 9.97 2.68
C GLU A 310 31.25 11.32 3.38
N ALA A 311 32.30 12.14 3.51
CA ALA A 311 32.29 13.46 4.16
C ALA A 311 31.05 14.29 3.76
N PRO A 312 30.53 15.15 4.66
CA PRO A 312 29.35 15.95 4.34
C PRO A 312 29.65 16.79 3.10
N GLY A 313 28.63 16.95 2.26
CA GLY A 313 28.68 17.92 1.16
C GLY A 313 28.79 19.35 1.70
N PHE A 314 28.11 20.31 1.09
CA PHE A 314 28.07 21.67 1.64
C PHE A 314 27.60 21.66 3.10
N THR A 315 28.46 22.13 4.00
CA THR A 315 28.21 22.24 5.44
C THR A 315 27.39 23.47 5.79
N ASP A 316 27.56 24.52 4.99
CA ASP A 316 26.96 25.83 5.14
C ASP A 316 26.78 26.49 3.76
N THR A 317 26.18 27.68 3.76
CA THR A 317 25.96 28.46 2.54
C THR A 317 27.25 29.00 1.93
N ASP A 318 28.29 29.23 2.73
CA ASP A 318 29.55 29.80 2.24
C ASP A 318 30.34 28.78 1.43
N ALA A 319 30.37 27.52 1.88
CA ALA A 319 30.91 26.40 1.13
C ALA A 319 30.19 26.21 -0.21
N PHE A 320 28.85 26.36 -0.24
CA PHE A 320 28.08 26.34 -1.48
C PHE A 320 28.47 27.52 -2.40
N VAL A 321 28.54 28.74 -1.88
CA VAL A 321 28.87 29.95 -2.65
C VAL A 321 30.29 29.87 -3.23
N ALA A 322 31.26 29.40 -2.45
CA ALA A 322 32.63 29.20 -2.92
C ALA A 322 32.67 28.22 -4.09
N TRP A 323 32.00 27.07 -3.94
CA TRP A 323 31.90 26.08 -5.03
C TRP A 323 31.20 26.65 -6.26
N ALA A 324 30.09 27.37 -6.08
CA ALA A 324 29.32 27.94 -7.17
C ALA A 324 30.12 28.99 -7.96
N ARG A 325 30.92 29.83 -7.30
CA ARG A 325 31.79 30.80 -8.00
C ARG A 325 32.83 30.14 -8.90
N GLU A 326 33.32 28.97 -8.50
CA GLU A 326 34.31 28.22 -9.27
C GLU A 326 33.67 27.39 -10.40
N HIS A 327 32.52 26.75 -10.13
CA HIS A 327 31.94 25.71 -11.01
C HIS A 327 30.67 26.15 -11.77
N ARG A 328 30.02 27.23 -11.34
CA ARG A 328 28.82 27.84 -11.94
C ARG A 328 28.94 29.38 -11.92
N PRO A 329 29.96 29.98 -12.56
CA PRO A 329 30.12 31.43 -12.59
C PRO A 329 28.95 32.16 -13.28
N ASP A 330 28.15 31.42 -14.06
CA ASP A 330 26.91 31.87 -14.68
C ASP A 330 25.72 31.97 -13.69
N LEU A 331 25.82 31.33 -12.52
CA LEU A 331 24.79 31.41 -11.49
C LEU A 331 24.85 32.79 -10.84
N ASP A 332 23.86 33.63 -11.16
CA ASP A 332 23.72 34.95 -10.56
C ASP A 332 23.35 34.83 -9.07
N LEU A 333 24.37 34.90 -8.21
CA LEU A 333 24.23 34.91 -6.76
C LEU A 333 23.92 36.30 -6.18
N GLY A 334 23.96 37.34 -7.02
CA GLY A 334 23.76 38.75 -6.62
C GLY A 334 22.34 39.26 -6.82
N ARG A 335 21.52 38.59 -7.63
CA ARG A 335 20.11 38.96 -7.81
C ARG A 335 19.30 38.89 -6.52
N GLN A 336 18.20 39.63 -6.47
CA GLN A 336 17.25 39.51 -5.38
C GLN A 336 16.59 38.11 -5.37
N PRO A 337 16.46 37.45 -4.21
CA PRO A 337 15.69 36.21 -4.09
C PRO A 337 14.23 36.38 -4.52
N ARG A 338 13.70 35.41 -5.25
CA ARG A 338 12.31 35.40 -5.75
C ARG A 338 11.30 34.89 -4.71
N ASN A 339 11.77 34.40 -3.57
CA ASN A 339 10.88 33.84 -2.55
C ASN A 339 9.98 34.96 -1.96
N PRO A 340 8.74 34.64 -1.57
CA PRO A 340 7.80 35.64 -1.03
C PRO A 340 8.04 35.94 0.45
N PHE A 341 8.95 35.21 1.11
CA PHE A 341 9.32 35.40 2.50
C PHE A 341 10.31 36.55 2.61
N ARG A 342 9.79 37.78 2.58
CA ARG A 342 10.64 38.95 2.83
C ARG A 342 11.23 38.85 4.23
N MET A 343 12.55 39.02 4.33
CA MET A 343 13.18 39.43 5.59
C MET A 343 12.51 40.75 5.99
N GLY A 344 11.67 40.72 7.04
CA GLY A 344 11.23 41.94 7.67
C GLY A 344 12.48 42.67 8.17
N ARG A 345 12.86 43.76 7.52
CA ARG A 345 13.42 44.89 8.25
C ARG A 345 12.23 45.77 8.57
N ASP A 346 11.67 45.58 9.76
CA ASP A 346 10.98 46.62 10.52
C ASP A 346 11.51 46.55 11.95
#